data_AF-A0A2G9UH94-F1
#
_entry.id   AF-A0A2G9UH94-F1
#
_cell.length_a   1.000
_cell.length_b   1.000
_cell.length_c   1.000
_cell.angle_alpha   90.00
_cell.angle_beta   90.00
_cell.angle_gamma   90.00
#
_symmetry.space_group_name_H-M   'P 1'
#
loop_
_entity.id
_entity.type
_entity.pdbx_description
1 polymer ?
#
loop_
_entity_poly.entity_id
_entity_poly.type
_entity_poly.pdbx_seq_one_letter_code
_entity_poly.pdbx_strand_id
1 'polypeptide(L)'
;MSFQMDKGMPLTFTECECSGTRDLAVSRDYCPTEHCNSQFHMFFFNQAMGAVFGGLSVVPGMLIVLRSVPPEHRSISLGFNGFLVSLLATLPSPVFWGKIFDLSCLMWQNICSKTGACPIYDTDQLRIRLHAIYGGLRLFSLLSDIWVIYWAKGLKLVDEEDEPKKSSESDDDAQELRPLTEGIEKMDPVTVPLFDRSHSKEAVLED
;
A
#
# COMPACT_ATOMS: atom_id res chain seq x y z
N MET A 1 -25.53 -37.68 -13.72
CA MET A 1 -25.00 -37.49 -12.36
C MET A 1 -25.80 -36.37 -11.72
N SER A 2 -26.72 -36.70 -10.82
CA SER A 2 -27.72 -35.75 -10.29
C SER A 2 -27.20 -35.12 -9.00
N PHE A 3 -26.76 -33.86 -9.06
CA PHE A 3 -26.21 -33.16 -7.89
C PHE A 3 -27.35 -32.50 -7.09
N GLN A 4 -27.93 -33.23 -6.13
CA GLN A 4 -28.80 -32.60 -5.12
C GLN A 4 -27.93 -31.91 -4.08
N MET A 5 -27.88 -30.57 -4.13
CA MET A 5 -27.30 -29.77 -3.05
C MET A 5 -28.35 -29.57 -1.96
N ASP A 6 -28.38 -30.47 -0.99
CA ASP A 6 -29.11 -30.25 0.25
C ASP A 6 -28.33 -29.29 1.16
N LYS A 7 -28.99 -28.23 1.65
CA LYS A 7 -28.35 -27.14 2.38
C LYS A 7 -28.11 -27.52 3.85
N GLY A 8 -27.06 -28.30 4.12
CA GLY A 8 -26.60 -28.51 5.50
C GLY A 8 -25.71 -29.72 5.76
N MET A 9 -25.57 -30.66 4.83
CA MET A 9 -24.74 -31.86 5.04
C MET A 9 -23.28 -31.64 4.59
N PRO A 10 -22.29 -32.26 5.28
CA PRO A 10 -20.90 -32.19 4.88
C PRO A 10 -20.70 -32.86 3.51
N LEU A 11 -20.10 -32.12 2.58
CA LEU A 11 -19.73 -32.60 1.24
C LEU A 11 -18.72 -33.74 1.36
N THR A 12 -19.25 -34.97 1.36
CA THR A 12 -18.50 -36.21 1.46
C THR A 12 -18.41 -36.83 0.06
N PHE A 13 -17.19 -36.89 -0.47
CA PHE A 13 -16.89 -37.57 -1.72
C PHE A 13 -16.60 -39.04 -1.40
N THR A 14 -17.25 -39.96 -2.11
CA THR A 14 -17.04 -41.42 -2.00
C THR A 14 -16.35 -41.97 -3.25
N GLU A 15 -15.94 -43.25 -3.22
CA GLU A 15 -15.28 -43.93 -4.35
C GLU A 15 -13.93 -43.29 -4.77
N CYS A 16 -13.27 -42.61 -3.82
CA CYS A 16 -11.97 -41.98 -4.04
C CYS A 16 -10.83 -43.00 -3.88
N GLU A 17 -10.49 -43.71 -4.96
CA GLU A 17 -9.46 -44.77 -5.01
C GLU A 17 -8.09 -44.35 -4.45
N CYS A 18 -7.71 -43.08 -4.62
CA CYS A 18 -6.45 -42.52 -4.11
C CYS A 18 -6.53 -41.91 -2.69
N SER A 19 -7.65 -42.05 -1.97
CA SER A 19 -7.84 -41.38 -0.66
C SER A 19 -6.99 -41.95 0.49
N GLY A 20 -6.55 -43.21 0.40
CA GLY A 20 -5.86 -43.91 1.47
C GLY A 20 -6.74 -44.21 2.71
N THR A 21 -8.03 -43.85 2.69
CA THR A 21 -8.99 -44.16 3.77
C THR A 21 -9.68 -45.49 3.48
N ARG A 22 -10.05 -46.24 4.55
CA ARG A 22 -10.67 -47.58 4.40
C ARG A 22 -12.02 -47.55 3.68
N ASP A 23 -12.74 -46.45 3.83
CA ASP A 23 -14.09 -46.27 3.30
C ASP A 23 -14.11 -45.60 1.92
N LEU A 24 -12.92 -45.36 1.33
CA LEU A 24 -12.71 -44.62 0.07
C LEU A 24 -13.43 -43.25 0.05
N ALA A 25 -13.58 -42.64 1.22
CA ALA A 25 -14.36 -41.43 1.45
C ALA A 25 -13.47 -40.27 1.91
N VAL A 26 -13.79 -39.07 1.45
CA VAL A 26 -13.12 -37.81 1.77
C VAL A 26 -14.16 -36.73 2.07
N SER A 27 -14.16 -36.23 3.30
CA SER A 27 -14.87 -35.01 3.72
C SER A 27 -13.87 -33.92 4.13
N ARG A 28 -14.33 -32.67 4.19
CA ARG A 28 -13.55 -31.54 4.75
C ARG A 28 -13.25 -31.71 6.24
N ASP A 29 -14.03 -32.53 6.94
CA ASP A 29 -13.92 -32.79 8.39
C ASP A 29 -12.64 -33.54 8.77
N TYR A 30 -11.96 -34.20 7.82
CA TYR A 30 -10.66 -34.84 8.05
C TYR A 30 -9.48 -33.85 8.09
N CYS A 31 -9.71 -32.55 7.86
CA CYS A 31 -8.68 -31.52 7.91
C CYS A 31 -8.46 -31.02 9.36
N PRO A 32 -7.22 -31.07 9.91
CA PRO A 32 -6.97 -30.67 11.29
C PRO A 32 -7.17 -29.16 11.51
N THR A 33 -8.27 -28.79 12.16
CA THR A 33 -8.71 -27.41 12.40
C THR A 33 -7.79 -26.62 13.34
N GLU A 34 -7.17 -27.29 14.32
CA GLU A 34 -6.24 -26.67 15.29
C GLU A 34 -5.05 -25.98 14.60
N HIS A 35 -4.44 -26.65 13.63
CA HIS A 35 -3.33 -26.08 12.87
C HIS A 35 -3.80 -24.87 12.04
N CYS A 36 -4.99 -24.97 11.42
CA CYS A 36 -5.59 -23.90 10.63
C CYS A 36 -5.82 -22.62 11.45
N ASN A 37 -6.41 -22.75 12.64
CA ASN A 37 -6.68 -21.61 13.54
C ASN A 37 -5.38 -20.91 13.98
N SER A 38 -4.34 -21.68 14.34
CA SER A 38 -3.05 -21.11 14.74
C SER A 38 -2.40 -20.30 13.62
N GLN A 39 -2.33 -20.84 12.41
CA GLN A 39 -1.77 -20.14 11.24
C GLN A 39 -2.60 -18.90 10.87
N PHE A 40 -3.93 -18.97 10.98
CA PHE A 40 -4.84 -17.85 10.75
C PHE A 40 -4.53 -16.67 11.69
N HIS A 41 -4.43 -16.91 13.00
CA HIS A 41 -4.10 -15.85 13.96
C HIS A 41 -2.71 -15.23 13.72
N MET A 42 -1.70 -16.04 13.38
CA MET A 42 -0.36 -15.54 13.05
C MET A 42 -0.37 -14.62 11.83
N PHE A 43 -1.13 -14.97 10.78
CA PHE A 43 -1.28 -14.12 9.58
C PHE A 43 -1.87 -12.75 9.91
N PHE A 44 -3.00 -12.71 10.64
CA PHE A 44 -3.65 -11.44 11.00
C PHE A 44 -2.77 -10.57 11.90
N PHE A 45 -2.06 -11.18 12.85
CA PHE A 45 -1.11 -10.46 13.72
C PHE A 45 0.03 -9.83 12.91
N ASN A 46 0.66 -10.60 12.01
CA ASN A 46 1.72 -10.10 11.12
C ASN A 46 1.22 -8.97 10.20
N GLN A 47 0.03 -9.11 9.62
CA GLN A 47 -0.56 -8.06 8.79
C GLN A 47 -0.92 -6.80 9.58
N ALA A 48 -1.44 -6.92 10.80
CA ALA A 48 -1.74 -5.79 11.67
C ALA A 48 -0.46 -5.00 12.01
N MET A 49 0.62 -5.68 12.42
CA MET A 49 1.92 -5.04 12.65
C MET A 49 2.45 -4.37 11.38
N GLY A 50 2.46 -5.09 10.26
CA GLY A 50 2.96 -4.57 8.98
C GLY A 50 2.17 -3.39 8.41
N ALA A 51 0.88 -3.27 8.77
CA ALA A 51 0.04 -2.12 8.48
C ALA A 51 0.35 -0.93 9.39
N VAL A 52 0.53 -1.14 10.70
CA VAL A 52 0.90 -0.08 11.65
C VAL A 52 2.25 0.55 11.28
N PHE A 53 3.29 -0.26 11.09
CA PHE A 53 4.59 0.28 10.67
C PHE A 53 4.53 0.96 9.30
N GLY A 54 3.72 0.44 8.36
CA GLY A 54 3.52 1.06 7.05
C GLY A 54 2.83 2.43 7.12
N GLY A 55 1.78 2.56 7.92
CA GLY A 55 1.09 3.84 8.10
C GLY A 55 1.96 4.87 8.82
N LEU A 56 2.69 4.42 9.86
CA LEU A 56 3.56 5.29 10.66
C LEU A 56 4.82 5.76 9.93
N SER A 57 5.33 5.05 8.92
CA SER A 57 6.50 5.51 8.14
C SER A 57 6.12 6.40 6.95
N VAL A 58 5.00 6.13 6.27
CA VAL A 58 4.58 6.88 5.07
C VAL A 58 4.28 8.34 5.37
N VAL A 59 3.57 8.65 6.47
CA VAL A 59 3.20 10.03 6.81
C VAL A 59 4.43 10.93 7.09
N PRO A 60 5.35 10.59 8.03
CA PRO A 60 6.53 11.41 8.26
C PRO A 60 7.48 11.43 7.06
N GLY A 61 7.59 10.34 6.28
CA GLY A 61 8.36 10.34 5.04
C GLY A 61 7.88 11.40 4.03
N MET A 62 6.56 11.48 3.81
CA MET A 62 5.97 12.51 2.95
C MET A 62 6.15 13.93 3.53
N LEU A 63 6.03 14.10 4.86
CA LEU A 63 6.26 15.39 5.52
C LEU A 63 7.72 15.87 5.37
N ILE A 64 8.71 14.99 5.52
CA ILE A 64 10.12 15.33 5.32
C ILE A 64 10.34 15.81 3.88
N VAL A 65 9.88 15.06 2.88
CA VAL A 65 9.99 15.46 1.45
C VAL A 65 9.37 16.84 1.20
N LEU A 66 8.19 17.11 1.75
CA LEU A 66 7.50 18.41 1.59
C LEU A 66 8.21 19.59 2.27
N ARG A 67 9.02 19.35 3.30
CA ARG A 67 9.83 20.36 4.00
C ARG A 67 11.21 20.53 3.36
N SER A 68 11.75 19.51 2.71
CA SER A 68 13.03 19.55 1.99
C SER A 68 12.97 20.25 0.62
N VAL A 69 11.79 20.60 0.11
CA VAL A 69 11.64 21.27 -1.21
C VAL A 69 10.86 22.59 -1.14
N PRO A 70 11.22 23.60 -1.95
CA PRO A 70 10.47 24.85 -2.09
C PRO A 70 8.99 24.62 -2.44
N PRO A 71 8.07 25.49 -1.98
CA PRO A 71 6.62 25.31 -2.15
C PRO A 71 6.20 25.12 -3.62
N GLU A 72 6.85 25.86 -4.53
CA GLU A 72 6.67 25.83 -5.98
C GLU A 72 7.09 24.50 -6.66
N HIS A 73 7.87 23.65 -5.99
CA HIS A 73 8.35 22.37 -6.55
C HIS A 73 7.77 21.14 -5.84
N ARG A 74 6.92 21.31 -4.82
CA ARG A 74 6.31 20.21 -4.04
C ARG A 74 5.52 19.23 -4.92
N SER A 75 4.71 19.72 -5.84
CA SER A 75 3.90 18.90 -6.75
C SER A 75 4.76 18.08 -7.72
N ILE A 76 5.82 18.69 -8.26
CA ILE A 76 6.77 18.04 -9.18
C ILE A 76 7.54 16.93 -8.42
N SER A 77 8.02 17.22 -7.22
CA SER A 77 8.73 16.25 -6.37
C SER A 77 7.85 15.03 -6.01
N LEU A 78 6.62 15.27 -5.54
CA LEU A 78 5.67 14.19 -5.25
C LEU A 78 5.27 13.39 -6.49
N GLY A 79 5.07 14.06 -7.63
CA GLY A 79 4.79 13.41 -8.91
C GLY A 79 5.94 12.52 -9.39
N PHE A 80 7.18 13.00 -9.26
CA PHE A 80 8.38 12.22 -9.60
C PHE A 80 8.58 11.02 -8.67
N ASN A 81 8.36 11.19 -7.36
CA ASN A 81 8.36 10.08 -6.41
C ASN A 81 7.29 9.02 -6.77
N GLY A 82 6.06 9.43 -7.07
CA GLY A 82 4.99 8.53 -7.52
C GLY A 82 5.29 7.82 -8.84
N PHE A 83 5.96 8.51 -9.77
CA PHE A 83 6.45 7.93 -11.03
C PHE A 83 7.51 6.85 -10.78
N LEU A 84 8.53 7.12 -9.94
CA LEU A 84 9.56 6.14 -9.60
C LEU A 84 8.99 4.93 -8.87
N VAL A 85 8.10 5.13 -7.90
CA VAL A 85 7.41 4.02 -7.21
C VAL A 85 6.60 3.18 -8.19
N SER A 86 5.94 3.82 -9.17
CA SER A 86 5.20 3.08 -10.20
C SER A 86 6.14 2.25 -11.09
N LEU A 87 7.18 2.88 -11.63
CA LEU A 87 8.14 2.25 -12.54
C LEU A 87 8.91 1.09 -11.87
N LEU A 88 9.34 1.28 -10.62
CA LEU A 88 10.27 0.37 -9.92
C LEU A 88 9.59 -0.60 -8.94
N ALA A 89 8.38 -0.33 -8.47
CA ALA A 89 7.66 -1.21 -7.55
C ALA A 89 6.36 -1.78 -8.15
N THR A 90 5.49 -0.94 -8.75
CA THR A 90 4.17 -1.44 -9.19
C THR A 90 4.25 -2.27 -10.48
N LEU A 91 5.11 -1.93 -11.44
CA LEU A 91 5.31 -2.73 -12.66
C LEU A 91 5.97 -4.10 -12.42
N PRO A 92 7.08 -4.25 -11.67
CA PRO A 92 7.69 -5.57 -11.45
C PRO A 92 6.93 -6.43 -10.43
N SER A 93 6.11 -5.83 -9.55
CA SER A 93 5.38 -6.56 -8.48
C SER A 93 4.52 -7.73 -9.01
N PRO A 94 3.61 -7.57 -10.00
CA PRO A 94 2.83 -8.69 -10.54
C PRO A 94 3.69 -9.82 -11.13
N VAL A 95 4.80 -9.49 -11.79
CA VAL A 95 5.71 -10.48 -12.39
C VAL A 95 6.44 -11.26 -11.31
N PHE A 96 6.95 -10.55 -10.30
CA PHE A 96 7.66 -11.14 -9.16
C PHE A 96 6.74 -12.04 -8.31
N TRP A 97 5.56 -11.55 -7.93
CA TRP A 97 4.58 -12.36 -7.19
C TRP A 97 4.10 -13.55 -8.03
N GLY A 98 3.81 -13.36 -9.32
CA GLY A 98 3.45 -14.44 -10.24
C GLY A 98 4.45 -15.59 -10.21
N LYS A 99 5.75 -15.28 -10.26
CA LYS A 99 6.82 -16.30 -10.15
C LYS A 99 6.81 -17.06 -8.81
N ILE A 100 6.46 -16.41 -7.70
CA ILE A 100 6.36 -17.08 -6.38
C ILE A 100 5.19 -18.07 -6.34
N PHE A 101 4.06 -17.73 -6.96
CA PHE A 101 2.94 -18.66 -7.13
C PHE A 101 3.31 -19.80 -8.10
N ASP A 102 3.90 -19.51 -9.26
CA ASP A 102 4.37 -20.52 -10.23
C ASP A 102 5.31 -21.56 -9.59
N LEU A 103 6.28 -21.10 -8.78
CA LEU A 103 7.23 -21.95 -8.07
C LEU A 103 6.59 -22.86 -7.01
N SER A 104 5.34 -22.57 -6.60
CA SER A 104 4.60 -23.30 -5.59
C SER A 104 3.53 -24.22 -6.22
N CYS A 105 3.49 -24.32 -7.55
CA CYS A 105 2.60 -25.23 -8.27
C CYS A 105 3.02 -26.69 -8.10
N LEU A 106 2.07 -27.57 -7.75
CA LEU A 106 2.28 -29.02 -7.68
C LEU A 106 1.93 -29.73 -8.99
N MET A 107 0.93 -29.24 -9.72
CA MET A 107 0.47 -29.86 -10.97
C MET A 107 -0.03 -28.78 -11.95
N TRP A 108 0.63 -28.67 -13.10
CA TRP A 108 0.18 -27.82 -14.20
C TRP A 108 -0.93 -28.52 -15.01
N GLN A 109 -2.05 -27.83 -15.26
CA GLN A 109 -3.01 -28.33 -16.25
C GLN A 109 -2.46 -28.12 -17.66
N ASN A 110 -2.68 -29.10 -18.54
CA ASN A 110 -2.35 -29.01 -19.95
C ASN A 110 -3.65 -29.05 -20.77
N ILE A 111 -3.93 -27.98 -21.52
CA ILE A 111 -5.12 -27.85 -22.37
C ILE A 111 -4.65 -27.74 -23.81
N CYS A 112 -5.09 -28.66 -24.68
CA CYS A 112 -4.69 -28.72 -26.09
C CYS A 112 -3.15 -28.65 -26.29
N SER A 113 -2.42 -29.44 -25.50
CA SER A 113 -0.94 -29.51 -25.50
C SER A 113 -0.22 -28.20 -25.15
N LYS A 114 -0.90 -27.25 -24.49
CA LYS A 114 -0.31 -26.03 -23.92
C LYS A 114 -0.44 -26.03 -22.41
N THR A 115 0.61 -25.57 -21.72
CA THR A 115 0.58 -25.34 -20.27
C THR A 115 -0.44 -24.25 -19.96
N GLY A 116 -1.44 -24.58 -19.15
CA GLY A 116 -2.47 -23.68 -18.65
C GLY A 116 -2.17 -23.19 -17.24
N ALA A 117 -3.22 -22.88 -16.47
CA ALA A 117 -3.08 -22.51 -15.06
C ALA A 117 -2.73 -23.72 -14.17
N CYS A 118 -2.21 -23.44 -12.99
CA CYS A 118 -2.04 -24.42 -11.94
C CYS A 118 -3.27 -24.42 -11.00
N PRO A 119 -4.04 -25.51 -10.87
CA PRO A 119 -5.17 -25.60 -9.92
C PRO A 119 -4.76 -26.00 -8.50
N ILE A 120 -3.61 -26.66 -8.31
CA ILE A 120 -3.19 -27.24 -7.04
C ILE A 120 -1.79 -26.70 -6.69
N TYR A 121 -1.71 -25.93 -5.60
CA TYR A 121 -0.48 -25.35 -5.07
C TYR A 121 -0.12 -25.98 -3.73
N ASP A 122 1.17 -26.04 -3.43
CA ASP A 122 1.70 -26.32 -2.11
C ASP A 122 1.44 -25.12 -1.19
N THR A 123 0.45 -25.25 -0.30
CA THR A 123 0.02 -24.18 0.59
C THR A 123 1.03 -23.86 1.70
N ASP A 124 1.89 -24.81 2.06
CA ASP A 124 2.91 -24.61 3.10
C ASP A 124 4.13 -23.88 2.54
N GLN A 125 4.66 -24.32 1.41
CA GLN A 125 5.74 -23.59 0.72
C GLN A 125 5.29 -22.20 0.27
N LEU A 126 4.07 -22.06 -0.25
CA LEU A 126 3.52 -20.76 -0.62
C LEU A 126 3.43 -19.82 0.60
N ARG A 127 2.87 -20.28 1.72
CA ARG A 127 2.77 -19.50 2.96
C ARG A 127 4.13 -19.03 3.45
N ILE A 128 5.10 -19.95 3.54
CA ILE A 128 6.46 -19.66 4.01
C ILE A 128 7.15 -18.65 3.09
N ARG A 129 7.09 -18.84 1.77
CA ARG A 129 7.72 -17.91 0.79
C ARG A 129 7.10 -16.52 0.86
N LEU A 130 5.77 -16.42 0.87
CA LEU A 130 5.07 -15.13 0.97
C LEU A 130 5.43 -14.39 2.26
N HIS A 131 5.43 -15.09 3.42
CA HIS A 131 5.71 -14.46 4.71
C HIS A 131 7.18 -14.11 4.89
N ALA A 132 8.11 -14.97 4.44
CA ALA A 132 9.54 -14.68 4.48
C ALA A 132 9.92 -13.48 3.61
N ILE A 133 9.35 -13.37 2.41
CA ILE A 133 9.59 -12.25 1.50
C ILE A 133 8.96 -10.97 2.05
N TYR A 134 7.71 -11.01 2.51
CA TYR A 134 7.05 -9.85 3.12
C TYR A 134 7.78 -9.37 4.39
N GLY A 135 8.17 -10.31 5.26
CA GLY A 135 8.97 -10.02 6.46
C GLY A 135 10.33 -9.42 6.11
N GLY A 136 11.05 -9.98 5.12
CA GLY A 136 12.32 -9.44 4.64
C GLY A 136 12.19 -8.03 4.08
N LEU A 137 11.17 -7.75 3.26
CA LEU A 137 10.87 -6.41 2.75
C LEU A 137 10.54 -5.43 3.89
N ARG A 138 9.83 -5.88 4.95
CA ARG A 138 9.56 -5.04 6.12
C ARG A 138 10.79 -4.80 7.00
N LEU A 139 11.65 -5.79 7.21
CA LEU A 139 12.92 -5.60 7.89
C LEU A 139 13.81 -4.60 7.14
N PHE A 140 13.89 -4.70 5.80
CA PHE A 140 14.61 -3.74 4.97
C PHE A 140 14.02 -2.31 5.08
N SER A 141 12.70 -2.18 5.03
CA SER A 141 12.00 -0.90 5.27
C SER A 141 12.39 -0.33 6.63
N LEU A 142 12.24 -1.10 7.72
CA LEU A 142 12.54 -0.66 9.07
C LEU A 142 14.02 -0.26 9.25
N LEU A 143 14.96 -0.97 8.62
CA LEU A 143 16.38 -0.59 8.63
C LEU A 143 16.60 0.75 7.90
N SER A 144 15.95 0.97 6.76
CA SER A 144 15.98 2.25 6.05
C SER A 144 15.34 3.38 6.86
N ASP A 145 14.21 3.12 7.51
CA ASP A 145 13.50 4.09 8.36
C ASP A 145 14.37 4.47 9.58
N ILE A 146 15.00 3.49 10.24
CA ILE A 146 15.95 3.71 11.35
C ILE A 146 17.19 4.49 10.87
N TRP A 147 17.70 4.19 9.68
CA TRP A 147 18.84 4.90 9.08
C TRP A 147 18.50 6.37 8.82
N VAL A 148 17.34 6.65 8.22
CA VAL A 148 16.84 8.02 8.00
C VAL A 148 16.64 8.73 9.33
N ILE A 149 16.03 8.09 10.33
CA ILE A 149 15.84 8.70 11.67
C ILE A 149 17.18 8.98 12.35
N TYR A 150 18.18 8.10 12.22
CA TYR A 150 19.50 8.32 12.80
C TYR A 150 20.19 9.55 12.20
N TRP A 151 20.12 9.72 10.88
CA TRP A 151 20.74 10.85 10.17
C TRP A 151 19.92 12.15 10.30
N ALA A 152 18.59 12.05 10.30
CA ALA A 152 17.66 13.18 10.38
C ALA A 152 17.55 13.80 11.78
N LYS A 153 18.18 13.23 12.82
CA LYS A 153 18.27 13.82 14.17
C LYS A 153 18.88 15.22 14.22
N GLY A 154 19.56 15.66 13.15
CA GLY A 154 20.05 17.03 13.00
C GLY A 154 19.01 18.05 12.51
N LEU A 155 17.83 17.62 12.02
CA LEU A 155 16.80 18.53 11.53
C LEU A 155 15.81 18.92 12.64
N LYS A 156 15.78 20.20 13.01
CA LYS A 156 14.63 20.80 13.71
C LYS A 156 13.43 20.80 12.74
N LEU A 157 12.48 19.89 12.96
CA LEU A 157 11.26 19.74 12.14
C LEU A 157 10.02 20.45 12.74
N VAL A 158 10.13 20.83 14.01
CA VAL A 158 9.22 21.72 14.72
C VAL A 158 10.02 22.96 15.02
N ASP A 159 9.61 24.09 14.44
CA ASP A 159 10.03 25.39 14.92
C ASP A 159 9.38 25.58 16.30
N GLU A 160 10.20 25.53 17.35
CA GLU A 160 9.78 26.01 18.66
C GLU A 160 9.51 27.51 18.53
N GLU A 161 8.31 27.97 18.91
CA GLU A 161 7.94 29.39 18.96
C GLU A 161 8.68 30.09 20.13
N ASP A 162 10.02 30.13 20.05
CA ASP A 162 10.88 30.86 20.96
C ASP A 162 11.15 32.28 20.41
N GLU A 163 10.97 33.26 21.30
CA GLU A 163 11.18 34.70 21.13
C GLU A 163 12.50 35.10 20.39
N PRO A 164 12.50 36.24 19.67
CA PRO A 164 13.43 36.50 18.58
C PRO A 164 14.88 36.76 19.03
N LYS A 165 15.84 36.16 18.31
CA LYS A 165 17.27 36.53 18.38
C LYS A 165 17.92 36.71 17.01
N LYS A 166 18.79 37.72 16.94
CA LYS A 166 19.33 38.35 15.73
C LYS A 166 20.41 37.53 15.00
N SER A 167 20.23 37.45 13.67
CA SER A 167 21.23 37.59 12.59
C SER A 167 22.55 36.80 12.63
N SER A 168 22.75 35.99 11.58
CA SER A 168 23.94 36.11 10.72
C SER A 168 23.52 35.90 9.25
N GLU A 169 23.56 36.98 8.47
CA GLU A 169 23.28 37.01 7.02
C GLU A 169 24.48 36.55 6.17
N SER A 170 24.17 35.89 5.05
CA SER A 170 24.79 36.07 3.73
C SER A 170 23.92 35.30 2.73
N ASP A 171 22.98 35.97 2.03
CA ASP A 171 23.14 36.47 0.65
C ASP A 171 23.04 35.30 -0.37
N ASP A 172 22.19 35.32 -1.41
CA ASP A 172 21.80 36.47 -2.24
C ASP A 172 20.29 36.79 -2.36
N ASP A 173 20.05 38.08 -2.59
CA ASP A 173 18.93 38.77 -3.26
C ASP A 173 17.48 38.62 -2.77
N ALA A 174 17.01 39.71 -2.17
CA ALA A 174 15.63 39.96 -1.77
C ALA A 174 14.78 40.56 -2.91
N GLN A 175 13.48 40.22 -2.94
CA GLN A 175 12.45 41.15 -3.41
C GLN A 175 11.26 41.22 -2.43
N GLU A 176 11.47 42.04 -1.41
CA GLU A 176 10.49 42.84 -0.65
C GLU A 176 9.02 42.37 -0.56
N LEU A 177 8.62 41.90 0.63
CA LEU A 177 7.22 41.88 1.08
C LEU A 177 7.13 42.48 2.50
N ARG A 178 6.68 43.74 2.57
CA ARG A 178 6.35 44.41 3.84
C ARG A 178 5.08 43.82 4.46
N PRO A 179 4.97 43.71 5.80
CA PRO A 179 3.77 43.19 6.44
C PRO A 179 2.61 44.19 6.36
N LEU A 180 1.52 43.78 5.73
CA LEU A 180 0.24 44.52 5.68
C LEU A 180 -0.56 44.27 6.96
N THR A 181 -0.19 44.93 8.06
CA THR A 181 -0.94 44.84 9.34
C THR A 181 -1.19 46.17 10.05
N GLU A 182 -0.90 47.31 9.42
CA GLU A 182 -1.50 48.60 9.79
C GLU A 182 -2.62 48.93 8.79
N GLY A 183 -3.88 48.75 9.21
CA GLY A 183 -5.02 48.93 8.31
C GLY A 183 -6.40 48.48 8.84
N ILE A 184 -6.49 47.92 10.05
CA ILE A 184 -7.79 47.60 10.69
C ILE A 184 -8.36 48.86 11.36
N GLU A 185 -8.66 49.89 10.57
CA GLU A 185 -9.59 50.94 10.99
C GLU A 185 -10.18 51.71 9.79
N LYS A 186 -11.19 51.12 9.14
CA LYS A 186 -12.47 51.78 8.75
C LYS A 186 -13.40 50.90 7.89
N MET A 187 -14.60 50.67 8.44
CA MET A 187 -15.91 50.70 7.78
C MET A 187 -16.37 49.55 6.83
N ASP A 188 -16.95 48.52 7.46
CA ASP A 188 -18.29 47.93 7.20
C ASP A 188 -18.67 47.21 5.86
N PRO A 189 -19.68 46.31 5.88
CA PRO A 189 -19.62 45.04 5.12
C PRO A 189 -20.64 44.87 3.98
N VAL A 190 -20.24 44.24 2.86
CA VAL A 190 -21.16 43.70 1.83
C VAL A 190 -20.58 42.45 1.11
N THR A 191 -21.33 41.33 1.20
CA THR A 191 -21.38 40.10 0.36
C THR A 191 -20.12 39.37 -0.16
N VAL A 192 -20.08 38.06 0.14
CA VAL A 192 -19.30 37.03 -0.57
C VAL A 192 -19.98 36.66 -1.92
N PRO A 193 -19.26 36.54 -3.06
CA PRO A 193 -19.85 36.07 -4.32
C PRO A 193 -20.12 34.56 -4.31
N LEU A 194 -21.27 34.15 -4.85
CA LEU A 194 -21.61 32.74 -5.07
C LEU A 194 -20.79 32.10 -6.20
N PHE A 195 -20.60 30.79 -6.07
CA PHE A 195 -20.08 29.90 -7.10
C PHE A 195 -21.16 29.64 -8.18
N ASP A 196 -21.00 30.17 -9.40
CA ASP A 196 -21.94 29.94 -10.51
C ASP A 196 -21.47 28.81 -11.45
N ARG A 197 -22.43 28.00 -11.91
CA ARG A 197 -22.29 26.72 -12.60
C ARG A 197 -22.91 26.80 -14.00
N SER A 198 -22.59 27.84 -14.76
CA SER A 198 -23.31 28.18 -16.01
C SER A 198 -22.51 28.02 -17.31
N HIS A 199 -21.16 28.03 -17.28
CA HIS A 199 -20.35 28.02 -18.51
C HIS A 199 -20.03 26.61 -19.07
N SER A 200 -21.07 25.79 -19.28
CA SER A 200 -20.97 24.41 -19.79
C SER A 200 -21.73 24.17 -21.11
N LYS A 201 -22.11 25.24 -21.83
CA LYS A 201 -22.85 25.15 -23.10
C LYS A 201 -22.52 26.31 -24.04
N GLU A 202 -21.44 26.18 -24.81
CA GLU A 202 -21.18 26.93 -26.07
C GLU A 202 -19.86 26.44 -26.69
N ALA A 203 -19.90 25.24 -27.28
CA ALA A 203 -18.80 24.63 -28.04
C ALA A 203 -19.32 23.51 -28.96
N VAL A 204 -20.40 23.77 -29.71
CA VAL A 204 -20.98 22.87 -30.73
C VAL A 204 -21.55 23.75 -31.84
N LEU A 205 -21.02 23.61 -33.07
CA LEU A 205 -21.37 24.36 -34.30
C LEU A 205 -21.00 25.87 -34.26
N GLU A 206 -20.77 26.57 -35.36
CA GLU A 206 -20.42 26.14 -36.73
C GLU A 206 -18.91 26.36 -36.99
N ASP A 207 -18.26 25.68 -37.95
CA ASP A 207 -18.75 24.55 -38.76
C ASP A 207 -18.65 23.20 -38.01
#